data_AF-A0A653DL78-F1
#
_entry.id   AF-A0A653DL78-F1
#
_cell.length_a   1.000
_cell.length_b   1.000
_cell.length_c   1.000
_cell.angle_alpha   90.00
_cell.angle_beta   90.00
_cell.angle_gamma   90.00
#
_symmetry.space_group_name_H-M   'P 1'
#
loop_
_entity.id
_entity.type
_entity.pdbx_description
1 polymer ?
#
loop_
_entity_poly.entity_id
_entity_poly.type
_entity_poly.pdbx_seq_one_letter_code
_entity_poly.pdbx_strand_id
1 'polypeptide(L)'
;MHYLKIVGEAAPKTPLLYYHIPVWTGVNINMGKFLNEIASQVPTFQGIKYTSNDLDGGLAALKANKGNYAVFLGADTLMASAFAMGFDSVIATTLNIVPQYAVKIRDAIKGNKVKEARELQLRLNEICAIITKNGKR
;
A
#
# COMPACT_ATOMS: atom_id res chain seq x y z
N MET A 1 1.06 2.01 19.80
CA MET A 1 -0.33 1.51 19.76
C MET A 1 -1.30 2.44 20.49
N HIS A 2 -0.94 2.99 21.65
CA HIS A 2 -1.79 3.91 22.43
C HIS A 2 -2.48 5.02 21.60
N TYR A 3 -1.75 5.71 20.73
CA TYR A 3 -2.32 6.74 19.86
C TYR A 3 -3.48 6.23 18.97
N LEU A 4 -3.33 5.05 18.36
CA LEU A 4 -4.37 4.47 17.50
C LEU A 4 -5.59 4.00 18.29
N LYS A 5 -5.41 3.62 19.56
CA LYS A 5 -6.51 3.32 20.46
C LYS A 5 -7.37 4.56 20.70
N ILE A 6 -6.76 5.70 21.03
CA ILE A 6 -7.46 6.98 21.21
C ILE A 6 -8.25 7.36 19.94
N VAL A 7 -7.61 7.25 18.77
CA VAL A 7 -8.27 7.57 17.48
C VAL A 7 -9.43 6.61 17.20
N GLY A 8 -9.25 5.32 17.44
CA GLY A 8 -10.30 4.31 17.25
C GLY A 8 -11.48 4.48 18.19
N GLU A 9 -11.24 4.84 19.45
CA GLU A 9 -12.27 5.11 20.46
C GLU A 9 -13.09 6.37 20.14
N ALA A 10 -12.48 7.37 19.50
CA ALA A 10 -13.20 8.57 19.06
C ALA A 10 -14.17 8.30 17.89
N ALA A 11 -13.98 7.21 17.13
CA ALA A 11 -14.82 6.82 16.01
C ALA A 11 -15.13 5.30 16.03
N PRO A 12 -15.86 4.80 17.04
CA PRO A 12 -15.95 3.36 17.33
C PRO A 12 -16.71 2.54 16.27
N LYS A 13 -17.39 3.20 15.33
CA LYS A 13 -18.14 2.57 14.22
C LYS A 13 -17.46 2.75 12.87
N THR A 14 -16.26 3.33 12.83
CA THR A 14 -15.55 3.66 11.58
C THR A 14 -14.29 2.81 11.46
N PRO A 15 -14.10 2.08 10.35
CA PRO A 15 -12.85 1.37 10.08
C PRO A 15 -11.64 2.30 10.12
N LEU A 16 -10.61 1.90 10.87
CA LEU A 16 -9.34 2.59 10.98
C LEU A 16 -8.30 1.90 10.09
N LEU A 17 -7.71 2.66 9.17
CA LEU A 17 -6.54 2.26 8.41
C LEU A 17 -5.32 3.02 8.91
N TYR A 18 -4.24 2.30 9.23
CA TYR A 18 -2.97 2.93 9.55
C TYR A 18 -2.24 3.36 8.28
N TYR A 19 -1.70 4.57 8.26
CA TYR A 19 -0.89 5.05 7.15
C TYR A 19 0.60 4.90 7.49
N HIS A 20 1.24 3.90 6.88
CA HIS A 20 2.68 3.68 7.04
C HIS A 20 3.45 4.39 5.92
N ILE A 21 4.19 5.44 6.29
CA ILE A 21 4.98 6.26 5.35
C ILE A 21 6.29 6.74 6.01
N PRO A 22 7.26 5.84 6.21
CA PRO A 22 8.46 6.11 6.99
C PRO A 22 9.36 7.19 6.37
N VAL A 23 9.39 7.31 5.04
CA VAL A 23 10.16 8.35 4.33
C VAL A 23 9.78 9.77 4.76
N TRP A 24 8.52 9.98 5.17
CA TRP A 24 8.02 11.30 5.59
C TRP A 24 7.91 11.46 7.10
N THR A 25 7.65 10.36 7.82
CA THR A 25 7.42 10.41 9.27
C THR A 25 8.66 10.12 10.10
N GLY A 26 9.66 9.46 9.53
CA GLY A 26 10.80 8.88 10.27
C GLY A 26 10.44 7.67 11.14
N VAL A 27 9.16 7.28 11.18
CA VAL A 27 8.68 6.17 12.02
C VAL A 27 8.80 4.86 11.25
N ASN A 28 9.92 4.17 11.45
CA ASN A 28 10.18 2.86 10.86
C ASN A 28 9.94 1.74 11.89
N ILE A 29 8.82 1.04 11.76
CA ILE A 29 8.38 -0.03 12.66
C ILE A 29 8.21 -1.31 11.84
N ASN A 30 8.56 -2.46 12.41
CA ASN A 30 8.28 -3.76 11.80
C ASN A 30 6.76 -3.96 11.66
N MET A 31 6.24 -3.80 10.45
CA MET A 31 4.79 -3.83 10.18
C MET A 31 4.17 -5.20 10.42
N GLY A 32 4.86 -6.30 10.10
CA GLY A 32 4.35 -7.65 10.38
C GLY A 32 4.08 -7.86 11.87
N LYS A 33 5.05 -7.52 12.74
CA LYS A 33 4.89 -7.61 14.19
C LYS A 33 3.78 -6.67 14.68
N PHE A 34 3.84 -5.41 14.29
CA PHE A 34 2.89 -4.38 14.71
C PHE A 34 1.43 -4.75 14.36
N LEU A 35 1.19 -5.23 13.15
CA LEU A 35 -0.15 -5.59 12.68
C LEU A 35 -0.68 -6.86 13.35
N ASN A 36 0.18 -7.81 13.71
CA ASN A 36 -0.24 -9.00 14.48
C ASN A 36 -0.68 -8.65 15.91
N GLU A 37 -0.13 -7.58 16.50
CA GLU A 37 -0.39 -7.18 17.89
C GLU A 37 -1.56 -6.19 18.05
N ILE A 38 -1.93 -5.46 16.98
CA ILE A 38 -2.90 -4.35 17.09
C ILE A 38 -4.37 -4.78 17.14
N ALA A 39 -4.74 -5.91 16.52
CA ALA A 39 -6.13 -6.37 16.44
C ALA A 39 -6.80 -6.49 17.82
N SER A 40 -6.06 -6.98 18.83
CA SER A 40 -6.57 -7.15 20.19
C SER A 40 -6.70 -5.84 20.97
N GLN A 41 -6.11 -4.75 20.48
CA GLN A 41 -6.05 -3.47 21.19
C GLN A 41 -6.94 -2.39 20.59
N VAL A 42 -7.23 -2.48 19.29
CA VAL A 42 -8.00 -1.46 18.55
C VAL A 42 -9.04 -2.16 17.69
N PRO A 43 -10.28 -2.39 18.20
CA PRO A 43 -11.31 -3.15 17.48
C PRO A 43 -11.72 -2.55 16.13
N THR A 44 -11.55 -1.23 15.96
CA THR A 44 -11.84 -0.53 14.70
C THR A 44 -10.73 -0.71 13.65
N PHE A 45 -9.58 -1.25 14.00
CA PHE A 45 -8.46 -1.42 13.08
C PHE A 45 -8.79 -2.46 12.00
N GLN A 46 -8.73 -2.05 10.73
CA GLN A 46 -9.10 -2.90 9.59
C GLN A 46 -8.00 -3.03 8.54
N GLY A 47 -6.91 -2.27 8.66
CA GLY A 47 -5.81 -2.40 7.70
C GLY A 47 -4.84 -1.24 7.64
N ILE A 48 -4.17 -1.15 6.50
CA ILE A 48 -3.00 -0.30 6.32
C ILE A 48 -2.93 0.22 4.87
N LYS A 49 -2.54 1.50 4.74
CA LYS A 49 -1.92 2.01 3.52
C LYS A 49 -0.40 1.91 3.68
N TYR A 50 0.23 1.03 2.91
CA TYR A 50 1.66 0.76 2.98
C TYR A 50 2.40 1.55 1.90
N THR A 51 2.99 2.68 2.28
CA THR A 51 3.78 3.55 1.40
C THR A 51 5.27 3.45 1.78
N SER A 52 5.89 2.38 1.31
CA SER A 52 7.32 2.14 1.36
C SER A 52 7.72 1.30 0.15
N ASN A 53 8.98 1.42 -0.29
CA ASN A 53 9.52 0.59 -1.36
C ASN A 53 10.07 -0.75 -0.84
N ASP A 54 10.07 -0.95 0.47
CA ASP A 54 10.37 -2.23 1.10
C ASP A 54 9.22 -3.22 0.88
N LEU A 55 9.32 -4.04 -0.16
CA LEU A 55 8.29 -5.03 -0.46
C LEU A 55 8.26 -6.17 0.58
N ASP A 56 9.38 -6.49 1.24
CA ASP A 56 9.40 -7.53 2.28
C ASP A 56 8.53 -7.13 3.47
N GLY A 57 8.69 -5.88 3.95
CA GLY A 57 7.80 -5.31 4.96
C GLY A 57 6.34 -5.24 4.52
N GLY A 58 6.08 -4.96 3.25
CA GLY A 58 4.75 -5.00 2.66
C GLY A 58 4.12 -6.41 2.66
N LEU A 59 4.90 -7.44 2.36
CA LEU A 59 4.45 -8.84 2.39
C LEU A 59 4.22 -9.34 3.81
N ALA A 60 5.05 -8.91 4.75
CA ALA A 60 4.82 -9.18 6.17
C ALA A 60 3.50 -8.54 6.62
N ALA A 61 3.17 -7.34 6.14
CA ALA A 61 1.88 -6.71 6.39
C ALA A 61 0.71 -7.45 5.76
N LEU A 62 0.84 -7.89 4.49
CA LEU A 62 -0.18 -8.64 3.77
C LEU A 62 -0.53 -9.98 4.46
N LYS A 63 0.45 -10.64 5.06
CA LYS A 63 0.26 -11.93 5.78
C LYS A 63 -0.21 -11.75 7.23
N ALA A 64 -0.09 -10.55 7.80
CA ALA A 64 -0.44 -10.30 9.20
C ALA A 64 -1.91 -10.61 9.47
N ASN A 65 -2.21 -11.04 10.70
CA ASN A 65 -3.55 -11.46 11.13
C ASN A 65 -4.19 -12.46 10.14
N LYS A 66 -3.41 -13.41 9.62
CA LYS A 66 -3.84 -14.43 8.65
C LYS A 66 -4.42 -13.84 7.35
N GLY A 67 -4.01 -12.63 6.96
CA GLY A 67 -4.49 -11.95 5.76
C GLY A 67 -5.85 -11.26 5.93
N ASN A 68 -6.32 -11.07 7.17
CA ASN A 68 -7.62 -10.44 7.44
C ASN A 68 -7.63 -8.90 7.31
N TYR A 69 -6.49 -8.28 7.04
CA TYR A 69 -6.41 -6.83 6.89
C TYR A 69 -6.50 -6.39 5.43
N ALA A 70 -7.14 -5.25 5.20
CA ALA A 70 -7.01 -4.54 3.95
C ALA A 70 -5.61 -3.91 3.83
N VAL A 71 -4.85 -4.27 2.80
CA VAL A 71 -3.49 -3.78 2.59
C VAL A 71 -3.39 -3.06 1.25
N PHE A 72 -3.49 -1.74 1.31
CA PHE A 72 -3.37 -0.90 0.13
C PHE A 72 -1.91 -0.55 -0.12
N LEU A 73 -1.39 -0.92 -1.29
CA LEU A 73 -0.09 -0.42 -1.74
C LEU A 73 -0.19 1.09 -1.98
N GLY A 74 0.75 1.86 -1.45
CA GLY A 74 0.87 3.28 -1.75
C GLY A 74 2.15 3.68 -2.45
N ALA A 75 2.92 2.71 -2.96
CA ALA A 75 4.10 2.90 -3.78
C ALA A 75 3.78 2.60 -5.26
N ASP A 76 3.37 3.64 -5.98
CA ASP A 76 2.94 3.60 -7.38
C ASP A 76 4.00 2.98 -8.31
N THR A 77 5.28 3.07 -7.93
CA THR A 77 6.43 2.58 -8.70
C THR A 77 6.64 1.07 -8.62
N LEU A 78 5.82 0.35 -7.82
CA LEU A 78 5.99 -1.08 -7.53
C LEU A 78 4.71 -1.90 -7.74
N MET A 79 3.68 -1.36 -8.42
CA MET A 79 2.39 -2.04 -8.59
C MET A 79 2.51 -3.43 -9.20
N ALA A 80 3.30 -3.61 -10.27
CA ALA A 80 3.48 -4.90 -10.93
C ALA A 80 4.05 -5.96 -9.97
N SER A 81 5.10 -5.59 -9.23
CA SER A 81 5.74 -6.47 -8.25
C SER A 81 4.80 -6.80 -7.09
N ALA A 82 4.06 -5.80 -6.58
CA ALA A 82 3.11 -5.99 -5.49
C ALA A 82 1.96 -6.91 -5.91
N PHE A 83 1.36 -6.70 -7.08
CA PHE A 83 0.29 -7.56 -7.59
C PHE A 83 0.77 -9.00 -7.82
N ALA A 84 2.00 -9.19 -8.31
CA ALA A 84 2.59 -10.52 -8.46
C ALA A 84 2.76 -11.25 -7.12
N MET A 85 2.85 -10.51 -6.02
CA MET A 85 2.99 -11.06 -4.67
C MET A 85 1.67 -11.14 -3.89
N GLY A 86 0.53 -10.85 -4.53
CA GLY A 86 -0.80 -11.02 -3.95
C GLY A 86 -1.44 -9.76 -3.38
N PHE A 87 -0.85 -8.57 -3.56
CA PHE A 87 -1.61 -7.33 -3.36
C PHE A 87 -2.74 -7.27 -4.40
N ASP A 88 -3.88 -6.70 -4.01
CA ASP A 88 -5.05 -6.56 -4.88
C ASP A 88 -5.60 -5.13 -4.93
N SER A 89 -5.02 -4.22 -4.15
CA SER A 89 -5.54 -2.88 -3.91
C SER A 89 -4.42 -1.84 -3.77
N VAL A 90 -4.70 -0.62 -4.21
CA VAL A 90 -3.71 0.47 -4.32
C VAL A 90 -4.37 1.80 -3.96
N ILE A 91 -3.69 2.63 -3.15
CA ILE A 91 -4.00 4.03 -2.92
C ILE A 91 -2.78 4.86 -3.33
N ALA A 92 -2.84 5.43 -4.53
CA ALA A 92 -1.72 6.04 -5.22
C ALA A 92 -2.11 7.39 -5.83
N THR A 93 -1.20 8.37 -5.81
CA THR A 93 -1.47 9.70 -6.37
C THR A 93 -1.68 9.64 -7.88
N THR A 94 -0.89 8.80 -8.57
CA THR A 94 -0.96 8.60 -10.02
C THR A 94 -2.33 8.18 -10.54
N LEU A 95 -3.16 7.56 -9.70
CA LEU A 95 -4.52 7.13 -10.08
C LEU A 95 -5.45 8.30 -10.42
N ASN A 96 -5.15 9.52 -9.96
CA ASN A 96 -5.90 10.71 -10.36
C ASN A 96 -5.61 11.16 -11.79
N ILE A 97 -4.49 10.72 -12.39
CA ILE A 97 -4.00 11.22 -13.68
C ILE A 97 -4.01 10.10 -14.73
N VAL A 98 -3.53 8.92 -14.36
CA VAL A 98 -3.35 7.78 -15.26
C VAL A 98 -3.85 6.45 -14.66
N PRO A 99 -5.11 6.36 -14.17
CA PRO A 99 -5.64 5.17 -13.50
C PRO A 99 -5.60 3.90 -14.37
N GLN A 100 -5.64 4.04 -15.69
CA GLN A 100 -5.59 2.93 -16.63
C GLN A 100 -4.32 2.07 -16.50
N TYR A 101 -3.21 2.63 -16.03
CA TYR A 101 -1.97 1.86 -15.84
C TYR A 101 -2.14 0.84 -14.71
N ALA A 102 -2.74 1.21 -13.59
CA ALA A 102 -2.96 0.28 -12.48
C ALA A 102 -3.86 -0.89 -12.91
N VAL A 103 -4.93 -0.61 -13.65
CA VAL A 103 -5.84 -1.63 -14.20
C VAL A 103 -5.09 -2.56 -15.16
N LYS A 104 -4.39 -2.00 -16.15
CA LYS A 104 -3.65 -2.80 -17.15
C LYS A 104 -2.54 -3.64 -16.52
N ILE A 105 -1.78 -3.09 -15.56
CA ILE A 105 -0.73 -3.83 -14.86
C ILE A 105 -1.35 -4.99 -14.08
N ARG A 106 -2.42 -4.75 -13.32
CA ARG A 106 -3.14 -5.81 -12.58
C ARG A 106 -3.63 -6.92 -13.52
N ASP A 107 -4.26 -6.54 -14.62
CA ASP A 107 -4.85 -7.50 -15.57
C ASP A 107 -3.77 -8.28 -16.32
N ALA A 108 -2.65 -7.64 -16.67
CA ALA A 108 -1.48 -8.30 -17.24
C ALA A 108 -0.87 -9.32 -16.26
N ILE A 109 -0.73 -8.98 -14.97
CA ILE A 109 -0.27 -9.92 -13.95
C ILE A 109 -1.24 -11.10 -13.80
N LYS A 110 -2.55 -10.84 -13.68
CA LYS A 110 -3.58 -11.90 -13.60
C LYS A 110 -3.59 -12.81 -14.82
N GLY A 111 -3.29 -12.26 -16.00
CA GLY A 111 -3.19 -13.00 -17.26
C GLY A 111 -1.83 -13.67 -17.51
N ASN A 112 -0.92 -13.70 -16.52
CA ASN A 112 0.45 -14.20 -16.66
C ASN A 112 1.28 -13.51 -17.77
N LYS A 113 0.92 -12.28 -18.15
CA LYS A 113 1.60 -11.45 -19.15
C LYS A 113 2.69 -10.60 -18.50
N VAL A 114 3.68 -11.26 -17.89
CA VAL A 114 4.72 -10.60 -17.07
C VAL A 114 5.53 -9.57 -17.88
N LYS A 115 5.79 -9.80 -19.16
CA LYS A 115 6.49 -8.84 -20.04
C LYS A 115 5.68 -7.55 -20.21
N GLU A 116 4.39 -7.68 -20.52
CA GLU A 116 3.48 -6.53 -20.66
C GLU A 116 3.36 -5.75 -19.34
N ALA A 117 3.19 -6.44 -18.21
CA ALA A 117 3.13 -5.81 -16.89
C ALA A 117 4.41 -5.02 -16.57
N ARG A 118 5.58 -5.55 -16.93
CA ARG A 118 6.87 -4.88 -16.78
C ARG A 118 6.96 -3.62 -17.62
N GLU A 119 6.61 -3.68 -18.90
CA GLU A 119 6.64 -2.54 -19.82
C GLU A 119 5.71 -1.42 -19.33
N LEU A 120 4.49 -1.77 -18.91
CA LEU A 120 3.54 -0.83 -18.33
C LEU A 120 4.07 -0.19 -17.03
N GLN A 121 4.69 -0.97 -16.14
CA GLN A 121 5.26 -0.44 -14.90
C GLN A 121 6.43 0.53 -15.19
N LEU A 122 7.33 0.19 -16.13
CA LEU A 122 8.44 1.07 -16.50
C LEU A 122 7.91 2.39 -17.05
N ARG A 123 6.88 2.34 -17.90
CA ARG A 123 6.25 3.55 -18.43
C ARG A 123 5.54 4.37 -17.35
N LEU A 124 4.88 3.71 -16.38
CA LEU A 124 4.30 4.39 -15.22
C LEU A 124 5.39 5.07 -14.38
N ASN A 125 6.55 4.43 -14.19
CA ASN A 125 7.67 5.00 -13.44
C ASN A 125 8.20 6.28 -14.09
N GLU A 126 8.29 6.33 -15.42
CA GLU A 126 8.65 7.55 -16.16
C GLU A 126 7.64 8.68 -15.91
N ILE A 127 6.34 8.37 -15.93
CA ILE A 127 5.27 9.33 -15.63
C ILE A 127 5.40 9.84 -14.19
N CYS A 128 5.61 8.95 -13.21
CA CYS A 128 5.85 9.31 -11.81
C CYS A 128 7.04 10.27 -11.66
N ALA A 129 8.15 9.99 -12.35
CA ALA A 129 9.33 10.83 -12.33
C ALA A 129 9.04 12.23 -12.90
N ILE A 130 8.28 12.32 -13.99
CA ILE A 130 7.87 13.60 -14.58
C ILE A 130 6.95 14.37 -13.63
N ILE A 131 5.94 13.71 -13.04
CA ILE A 131 5.03 14.34 -12.07
C ILE A 131 5.82 14.85 -10.86
N THR A 132 6.74 14.06 -10.33
CA THR A 132 7.53 14.44 -9.14
C THR A 132 8.48 15.60 -9.44
N LYS A 133 9.08 15.62 -10.64
CA LYS A 133 9.98 16.69 -11.08
C LYS A 133 9.27 18.03 -11.25
N ASN A 134 8.03 18.03 -11.75
CA ASN A 134 7.31 19.26 -12.13
C ASN A 134 6.19 19.66 -11.15
N GLY A 135 5.74 18.71 -10.33
CA GLY A 135 4.79 18.95 -9.24
C GLY A 135 5.48 19.78 -8.17
N LYS A 136 5.12 21.07 -8.11
CA LYS A 136 5.63 21.97 -7.07
C LYS A 136 5.06 21.54 -5.71
N ARG A 137 5.92 21.54 -4.68
CA ARG A 137 5.51 21.43 -3.28
C ARG A 137 4.91 22.74 -2.80
#